data_AF-A0A6J4H6G7-F1
#
_entry.id   AF-A0A6J4H6G7-F1
#
_cell.length_a   1.000
_cell.length_b   1.000
_cell.length_c   1.000
_cell.angle_alpha   90.00
_cell.angle_beta   90.00
_cell.angle_gamma   90.00
#
_symmetry.space_group_name_H-M   'P 1'
#
loop_
_entity.id
_entity.type
_entity.pdbx_description
1 polymer ?
#
loop_
_entity_poly.entity_id
_entity_poly.type
_entity_poly.pdbx_seq_one_letter_code
_entity_poly.pdbx_strand_id
1 'polypeptide(L)' 'MRLLVKNRGNINGVASELRVAYNTARSRMDDIVDAIGADLPGYVPPQPSLSPPSDRHAILARLEAGEITPEEAIVLLRS' A
#
# COMPACT_ATOMS: atom_id res chain seq x y z
N MET A 1 5.15 -1.63 -14.57
CA MET A 1 6.34 -0.76 -14.46
C MET A 1 6.08 0.73 -14.63
N ARG A 2 5.49 1.20 -15.76
CA ARG A 2 5.39 2.64 -16.09
C ARG A 2 4.74 3.51 -15.01
N LEU A 3 3.70 3.01 -14.34
CA LEU A 3 2.94 3.77 -13.35
C LEU A 3 3.72 4.04 -12.05
N LEU A 4 4.52 3.07 -11.61
CA LEU A 4 5.36 3.17 -10.43
C LEU A 4 6.51 4.18 -10.66
N VAL A 5 7.13 4.12 -11.85
CA VAL A 5 8.18 5.07 -12.27
C VAL A 5 7.61 6.48 -12.40
N LYS A 6 6.42 6.63 -12.98
CA LYS A 6 5.69 7.90 -13.08
C LYS A 6 5.41 8.51 -11.70
N ASN A 7 5.05 7.68 -10.73
CA ASN A 7 4.83 8.08 -9.33
C ASN A 7 6.12 8.12 -8.49
N ARG A 8 7.31 7.99 -9.10
CA ARG A 8 8.62 7.95 -8.40
C ARG A 8 8.68 6.97 -7.24
N GLY A 9 8.02 5.81 -7.36
CA GLY A 9 7.95 4.80 -6.29
C GLY A 9 6.92 5.10 -5.19
N ASN A 10 6.10 6.15 -5.32
CA ASN A 10 5.04 6.45 -4.36
C ASN A 10 3.84 5.50 -4.52
N ILE A 11 3.77 4.49 -3.64
CA ILE A 11 2.71 3.46 -3.64
C ILE A 11 1.32 4.09 -3.40
N ASN A 12 1.21 5.17 -2.62
CA ASN A 12 -0.07 5.87 -2.44
C ASN A 12 -0.57 6.54 -3.72
N GLY A 13 0.35 7.15 -4.48
CA GLY A 13 0.02 7.72 -5.80
C GLY A 13 -0.44 6.64 -6.77
N VAL A 14 0.25 5.49 -6.77
CA VAL A 14 -0.13 4.33 -7.58
C VAL A 14 -1.48 3.75 -7.17
N ALA A 15 -1.76 3.60 -5.88
CA ALA A 15 -3.03 3.09 -5.37
C ALA A 15 -4.21 4.00 -5.80
N SER A 16 -4.02 5.32 -5.64
CA SER A 16 -5.01 6.32 -6.05
C SER A 16 -5.24 6.33 -7.56
N GLU A 17 -4.16 6.27 -8.36
CA GLU A 17 -4.25 6.27 -9.83
C GLU A 17 -4.85 4.97 -10.38
N LEU A 18 -4.63 3.83 -9.70
CA LEU A 18 -5.24 2.54 -10.04
C LEU A 18 -6.64 2.35 -9.45
N ARG A 19 -7.10 3.23 -8.56
CA ARG A 19 -8.34 3.08 -7.76
C ARG A 19 -8.42 1.72 -7.05
N VAL A 20 -7.30 1.26 -6.52
CA VAL A 20 -7.22 0.05 -5.70
C VAL A 20 -6.82 0.43 -4.28
N ALA A 21 -7.17 -0.42 -3.33
CA ALA A 21 -6.68 -0.27 -1.98
C ALA A 21 -5.15 -0.32 -1.94
N TYR A 22 -4.55 0.42 -1.00
CA TYR A 22 -3.10 0.49 -0.83
C TYR A 22 -2.46 -0.89 -0.66
N ASN A 23 -3.14 -1.81 0.04
CA ASN A 23 -2.68 -3.20 0.23
C ASN A 23 -2.46 -3.92 -1.11
N THR A 24 -3.31 -3.66 -2.09
CA THR A 24 -3.28 -4.26 -3.42
C THR A 24 -2.16 -3.64 -4.24
N ALA A 25 -1.99 -2.32 -4.15
CA ALA A 25 -0.86 -1.63 -4.79
C ALA A 25 0.49 -2.05 -4.19
N ARG A 26 0.54 -2.28 -2.86
CA ARG A 26 1.72 -2.75 -2.13
C ARG A 26 2.05 -4.21 -2.45
N SER A 27 1.07 -5.12 -2.40
CA SER A 27 1.29 -6.52 -2.78
C SER A 27 1.84 -6.63 -4.20
N ARG A 28 1.28 -5.85 -5.14
CA ARG A 28 1.80 -5.79 -6.52
C ARG A 28 3.22 -5.22 -6.62
N MET A 29 3.61 -4.34 -5.70
CA MET A 29 4.97 -3.81 -5.62
C MET A 29 5.92 -4.89 -5.12
N ASP A 30 5.54 -5.59 -4.06
CA ASP A 30 6.30 -6.69 -3.49
C ASP A 30 6.49 -7.79 -4.56
N ASP A 31 5.43 -8.17 -5.29
CA ASP A 31 5.52 -9.13 -6.42
C ASP A 31 6.53 -8.69 -7.51
N ILE A 32 6.63 -7.38 -7.79
CA ILE A 32 7.59 -6.84 -8.77
C ILE A 32 9.01 -6.88 -8.21
N VAL A 33 9.19 -6.55 -6.92
CA VAL A 33 10.49 -6.62 -6.24
C VAL A 33 10.98 -8.07 -6.20
N ASP A 34 10.10 -9.02 -5.93
CA ASP A 34 10.37 -10.45 -5.98
C ASP A 34 10.77 -10.89 -7.38
N ALA A 35 10.00 -10.52 -8.41
CA ALA A 35 10.30 -10.89 -9.79
C ALA A 35 11.64 -10.33 -10.30
N ILE A 36 12.07 -9.16 -9.82
CA ILE A 36 13.36 -8.53 -10.20
C ILE A 36 14.50 -9.05 -9.33
N GLY A 37 14.24 -9.30 -8.05
CA GLY A 37 15.22 -9.68 -7.06
C GLY A 37 15.52 -11.17 -7.02
N ALA A 38 14.61 -12.03 -7.49
CA ALA A 38 14.72 -13.48 -7.37
C ALA A 38 16.03 -14.07 -7.96
N ASP A 39 16.56 -13.48 -9.02
CA ASP A 39 17.79 -13.94 -9.67
C ASP A 39 19.07 -13.31 -9.08
N LEU A 40 18.94 -12.37 -8.13
CA LEU A 40 20.09 -11.71 -7.50
C LEU A 40 20.66 -12.56 -6.35
N PRO A 41 21.98 -12.86 -6.35
CA PRO A 41 22.60 -13.60 -5.26
C PRO A 41 22.49 -12.81 -3.94
N GLY A 42 21.87 -13.44 -2.93
CA GLY A 42 21.65 -12.83 -1.61
C GLY A 42 20.31 -12.10 -1.47
N TYR A 43 19.42 -12.17 -2.46
CA TYR A 43 18.05 -11.69 -2.32
C TYR A 43 17.28 -12.56 -1.32
N VAL A 44 16.62 -11.90 -0.35
CA VAL A 44 15.67 -12.51 0.58
C VAL A 44 14.33 -11.85 0.32
N PRO A 45 13.27 -12.61 -0.03
CA PRO A 45 11.97 -12.02 -0.27
C PRO A 45 11.51 -11.23 0.95
N PRO A 46 10.84 -10.08 0.75
CA PRO A 46 10.27 -9.32 1.82
C PRO A 46 9.31 -10.22 2.60
N GLN A 47 9.61 -10.46 3.87
CA GLN A 47 8.64 -11.09 4.75
C GLN A 47 7.41 -10.19 4.84
N PRO A 48 6.17 -10.74 4.87
CA PRO A 48 4.96 -9.95 4.93
C PRO A 48 5.10 -8.94 6.05
N SER A 49 5.23 -7.67 5.67
CA SER A 49 5.56 -6.64 6.62
C SER A 49 4.34 -6.46 7.52
N LEU A 50 4.41 -6.98 8.73
CA LEU A 50 3.56 -6.57 9.87
C LEU A 50 3.83 -5.12 10.28
N SER A 51 4.49 -4.32 9.43
CA SER A 51 4.63 -2.88 9.63
C SER A 51 3.24 -2.35 9.93
N PRO A 52 3.02 -1.78 11.14
CA PRO A 52 1.72 -1.30 11.51
C PRO A 52 1.26 -0.36 10.40
N PRO A 53 0.04 -0.54 9.87
CA PRO A 53 -0.50 0.40 8.91
C PRO A 53 -0.30 1.78 9.53
N SER A 54 0.33 2.70 8.80
CA SER A 54 0.36 4.12 9.19
C SER A 54 -1.03 4.50 9.71
N ASP A 55 -1.18 5.34 10.73
CA ASP A 55 -2.49 5.57 11.36
C ASP A 55 -3.61 5.83 10.34
N ARG A 56 -3.29 6.56 9.26
CA ARG A 56 -4.16 6.77 8.10
C ARG A 56 -4.62 5.50 7.39
N HIS A 57 -3.76 4.51 7.19
CA HIS A 57 -4.11 3.20 6.63
C HIS A 57 -4.99 2.38 7.57
N ALA A 58 -4.76 2.45 8.88
CA ALA A 58 -5.63 1.78 9.84
C ALA A 58 -7.05 2.39 9.81
N ILE A 59 -7.14 3.73 9.70
CA ILE A 59 -8.42 4.44 9.56
C ILE A 59 -9.15 4.02 8.27
N LEU A 60 -8.45 3.97 7.13
CA LEU A 60 -9.05 3.56 5.86
C LEU A 60 -9.52 2.10 5.85
N ALA A 61 -8.77 1.19 6.47
CA ALA A 61 -9.16 -0.21 6.60
C ALA A 61 -10.42 -0.37 7.47
N ARG A 62 -10.51 0.40 8.56
CA ARG A 62 -11.71 0.42 9.44
C ARG A 62 -12.94 0.97 8.71
N LEU A 63 -12.76 1.96 7.83
CA LEU A 63 -13.82 2.48 6.97
C LEU A 63 -14.30 1.41 5.96
N GLU A 64 -13.36 0.70 5.32
CA GLU A 64 -13.67 -0.38 4.37
C GLU A 64 -14.41 -1.55 5.05
N ALA A 65 -14.01 -1.88 6.28
CA ALA A 65 -14.68 -2.90 7.11
C ALA A 65 -16.05 -2.46 7.66
N GLY A 66 -16.43 -1.18 7.49
CA GLY A 66 -17.67 -0.62 8.02
C GLY A 66 -17.67 -0.43 9.55
N GLU A 67 -16.48 -0.45 10.17
CA GLU A 67 -16.31 -0.25 11.62
C GLU A 67 -16.43 1.22 12.03
N ILE A 68 -16.22 2.14 11.08
CA ILE A 68 -16.37 3.58 11.26
C ILE A 68 -17.15 4.17 10.09
N THR A 69 -17.86 5.26 10.32
CA THR A 69 -18.55 5.97 9.24
C THR A 69 -17.60 6.83 8.41
N PRO A 70 -18.00 7.24 7.19
CA PRO A 70 -17.22 8.18 6.38
C PRO A 70 -16.94 9.50 7.11
N GLU A 71 -17.87 9.99 7.94
CA GLU A 71 -17.68 11.21 8.71
C GLU A 71 -16.60 11.03 9.79
N GLU A 72 -16.61 9.91 10.51
CA GLU A 72 -15.61 9.57 11.53
C GLU A 72 -14.22 9.40 10.91
N ALA A 73 -14.13 8.74 9.75
CA ALA A 73 -12.88 8.59 9.02
C ALA A 73 -12.26 9.95 8.62
N ILE A 74 -13.09 10.91 8.18
CA ILE A 74 -12.61 12.26 7.81
C ILE A 74 -12.04 13.02 9.00
N VAL A 75 -12.64 12.86 10.19
CA VAL A 75 -12.13 13.50 11.43
C VAL A 75 -10.77 12.91 11.81
N LEU A 76 -10.65 11.57 11.80
CA LEU A 76 -9.42 10.85 12.15
C LEU A 76 -8.28 11.08 11.15
N LEU A 77 -8.58 11.38 9.87
CA LEU A 77 -7.58 11.66 8.84
C LEU A 77 -7.08 13.12 8.85
N ARG A 78 -7.77 14.02 9.54
CA ARG A 78 -7.46 15.46 9.56
C ARG A 78 -6.55 15.86 10.74
N SER A 79 -6.41 15.00 11.73
CA SER A 79 -5.43 15.10 12.83
C SER A 79 -4.04 14.65 12.40
#